data_AF-A0A1V5XQD3-F1
#
_entry.id   AF-A0A1V5XQD3-F1
#
_cell.length_a   1.000
_cell.length_b   1.000
_cell.length_c   1.000
_cell.angle_alpha   90.00
_cell.angle_beta   90.00
_cell.angle_gamma   90.00
#
_symmetry.space_group_name_H-M   'P 1'
#
loop_
_entity.id
_entity.type
_entity.pdbx_description
1 polymer ?
#
loop_
_entity_poly.entity_id
_entity_poly.type
_entity_poly.pdbx_seq_one_letter_code
_entity_poly.pdbx_strand_id
1 'polypeptide(L)' 'MSDDIEKEIEDDDAPTEEVAELMESHDLDKEEAEHVQEIMEEYGLDEDDAVELSDEL' A
#
# COMPACT_ATOMS: atom_id res chain seq x y z
N MET A 1 -12.58 24.48 -26.13
CA MET A 1 -12.75 23.98 -24.76
C MET A 1 -12.39 22.52 -24.89
N SER A 2 -11.15 22.22 -24.54
CA SER A 2 -10.51 20.94 -24.84
C SER A 2 -10.36 20.19 -23.52
N ASP A 3 -10.98 19.02 -23.52
CA ASP A 3 -10.63 17.82 -22.76
C ASP A 3 -10.54 17.98 -21.23
N ASP A 4 -11.72 17.88 -20.60
CA ASP A 4 -11.89 17.31 -19.27
C ASP A 4 -11.48 15.84 -19.35
N ILE A 5 -10.17 15.59 -19.24
CA ILE A 5 -9.64 14.28 -18.87
C ILE A 5 -9.94 14.17 -17.39
N GLU A 6 -11.15 13.73 -17.07
CA GLU A 6 -11.45 13.13 -15.78
C GLU A 6 -10.50 11.95 -15.67
N LYS A 7 -9.37 12.19 -14.99
CA LYS A 7 -8.36 11.24 -14.60
C LYS A 7 -9.09 9.98 -14.15
N GLU A 8 -9.08 8.96 -15.03
CA GLU A 8 -9.51 7.62 -14.68
C GLU A 8 -8.74 7.30 -13.41
N ILE A 9 -9.48 7.21 -12.31
CA ILE A 9 -8.97 6.65 -11.08
C ILE A 9 -8.72 5.21 -11.49
N GLU A 10 -7.47 4.92 -11.87
CA GLU A 10 -6.96 3.58 -12.02
C GLU A 10 -7.23 2.91 -10.67
N ASP A 11 -8.37 2.23 -10.59
CA ASP A 11 -8.55 1.03 -9.76
C ASP A 11 -7.54 0.02 -10.33
N ASP A 12 -6.27 0.26 -9.99
CA ASP A 12 -5.17 -0.64 -10.27
C ASP A 12 -5.36 -1.81 -9.29
N ASP A 13 -6.06 -2.85 -9.75
CA ASP A 13 -6.22 -4.12 -9.02
C ASP A 13 -4.84 -4.80 -8.79
N ALA A 14 -3.76 -4.25 -9.37
CA ALA A 14 -2.40 -4.65 -9.11
C ALA A 14 -1.87 -4.01 -7.81
N PRO A 15 -1.06 -4.75 -7.02
CA PRO A 15 -0.38 -4.17 -5.87
C PRO A 15 0.49 -2.99 -6.32
N THR A 16 0.47 -1.91 -5.53
CA THR A 16 1.35 -0.75 -5.75
C THR A 16 2.83 -1.18 -5.66
N GLU A 17 3.74 -0.35 -6.17
CA GLU A 17 5.19 -0.62 -6.05
C GLU A 17 5.59 -0.82 -4.58
N GLU A 18 5.03 -0.02 -3.67
CA GLU A 18 5.25 -0.14 -2.23
C GLU A 18 4.70 -1.45 -1.66
N VAL A 19 3.48 -1.87 -2.03
CA VAL A 19 2.91 -3.17 -1.60
C VAL A 19 3.74 -4.32 -2.13
N ALA A 20 4.20 -4.26 -3.38
CA ALA A 20 5.05 -5.30 -3.95
C ALA A 20 6.41 -5.40 -3.24
N GLU A 21 7.01 -4.26 -2.87
CA GLU A 21 8.25 -4.23 -2.07
C GLU A 21 8.03 -4.80 -0.66
N LEU A 22 6.90 -4.49 -0.01
CA LEU A 22 6.53 -5.06 1.28
C LEU A 22 6.36 -6.59 1.21
N MET A 23 5.71 -7.09 0.16
CA MET A 23 5.56 -8.53 -0.09
C MET A 23 6.92 -9.22 -0.29
N GLU A 24 7.85 -8.63 -1.03
CA GLU A 24 9.17 -9.23 -1.29
C GLU A 24 10.11 -9.11 -0.07
N SER A 25 10.04 -8.00 0.66
CA SER A 25 10.97 -7.70 1.76
C SER A 25 10.57 -8.40 3.07
N HIS A 26 9.27 -8.49 3.34
CA HIS A 26 8.72 -9.06 4.58
C HIS A 26 8.00 -10.40 4.37
N ASP A 27 8.04 -10.95 3.15
CA ASP A 27 7.34 -12.19 2.78
C ASP A 27 5.82 -12.12 3.11
N LEU A 28 5.22 -10.92 3.00
CA LEU A 28 3.81 -10.69 3.30
C LEU A 28 2.90 -11.09 2.13
N ASP A 29 1.68 -11.51 2.45
CA ASP A 29 0.63 -11.66 1.45
C ASP A 29 0.13 -10.29 0.95
N LYS A 30 -0.56 -10.26 -0.20
CA LYS A 30 -1.08 -9.01 -0.79
C LYS A 30 -1.96 -8.23 0.21
N GLU A 31 -2.81 -8.93 0.94
CA GLU A 31 -3.71 -8.34 1.95
C GLU A 31 -2.93 -7.74 3.12
N GLU A 32 -1.89 -8.41 3.60
CA GLU A 32 -1.03 -7.90 4.68
C GLU A 32 -0.20 -6.70 4.21
N ALA A 33 0.40 -6.77 3.03
CA ALA A 33 1.19 -5.67 2.49
C ALA A 33 0.32 -4.42 2.18
N GLU A 34 -0.91 -4.60 1.70
CA GLU A 34 -1.88 -3.50 1.57
C GLU A 34 -2.25 -2.91 2.94
N HIS A 35 -2.41 -3.76 3.96
CA HIS A 35 -2.69 -3.30 5.32
C HIS A 35 -1.51 -2.52 5.93
N VAL A 36 -0.28 -3.01 5.74
CA VAL A 36 0.94 -2.32 6.17
C VAL A 36 1.08 -0.97 5.45
N GLN A 37 0.84 -0.92 4.15
CA GLN A 37 0.85 0.34 3.40
C GLN A 37 -0.19 1.32 3.96
N GLU A 38 -1.41 0.86 4.26
CA GLU A 38 -2.46 1.69 4.87
C GLU A 38 -2.03 2.23 6.24
N ILE A 39 -1.38 1.42 7.08
CA ILE A 39 -0.84 1.84 8.37
C ILE A 39 0.29 2.87 8.20
N MET A 40 1.21 2.65 7.26
CA MET A 40 2.29 3.60 6.96
C MET A 40 1.72 4.97 6.55
N GLU A 41 0.67 4.99 5.72
CA GLU A 41 0.02 6.23 5.29
C GLU A 41 -0.82 6.88 6.40
N GLU A 42 -1.58 6.09 7.16
CA GLU A 42 -2.47 6.60 8.21
C GLU A 42 -1.67 7.17 9.39
N TYR A 43 -0.64 6.45 9.83
CA TYR A 43 0.15 6.80 11.01
C TYR A 43 1.47 7.52 10.67
N GLY A 44 1.86 7.55 9.39
CA GLY A 44 3.14 8.12 8.96
C GLY A 44 4.34 7.33 9.48
N LEU A 45 4.21 6.01 9.55
CA LEU A 45 5.23 5.09 10.05
C LEU A 45 6.14 4.61 8.92
N ASP A 46 7.34 4.19 9.29
CA ASP A 46 8.21 3.43 8.39
C ASP A 46 7.76 1.97 8.25
N GLU A 47 8.33 1.31 7.26
CA GLU A 47 8.02 -0.07 6.88
C GLU A 47 8.14 -1.03 8.08
N ASP A 48 9.27 -0.99 8.81
CA ASP A 48 9.49 -1.88 9.95
C ASP A 48 8.46 -1.63 11.08
N ASP A 49 8.23 -0.36 11.44
CA ASP A 49 7.26 0.02 12.47
C ASP A 49 5.82 -0.35 12.08
N ALA A 50 5.44 -0.21 10.81
CA ALA A 50 4.11 -0.53 10.31
C ALA A 50 3.86 -2.04 10.23
N VAL A 51 4.88 -2.83 9.88
CA VAL A 51 4.80 -4.30 9.89
C VAL A 51 4.55 -4.81 11.30
N GLU A 52 5.33 -4.36 12.30
CA GLU A 52 5.09 -4.73 13.70
C GLU A 52 3.66 -4.39 14.15
N LEU A 53 3.14 -3.23 13.72
CA LEU A 53 1.81 -2.77 14.09
C LEU A 53 0.70 -3.58 13.41
N SER A 54 0.92 -4.02 12.17
CA SER A 54 -0.02 -4.87 11.43
C SER A 54 -0.19 -6.26 12.04
N ASP A 55 0.87 -6.82 12.64
CA ASP A 55 0.87 -8.11 13.35
C ASP A 55 0.15 -8.03 14.72
N GLU A 56 0.05 -6.82 15.30
CA GLU A 56 -0.60 -6.57 16.58
C GLU A 56 -2.11 -6.25 16.49
N LEU A 57 -2.64 -5.98 15.29
CA LEU A 57 -4.03 -5.57 15.01
C LEU A 57 -4.97 -6.77 14.72
#